data_AF-A0A7W9AQC3-F1
#
_entry.id   AF-A0A7W9AQC3-F1
#
_cell.length_a   1.000
_cell.length_b   1.000
_cell.length_c   1.000
_cell.angle_alpha   90.00
_cell.angle_beta   90.00
_cell.angle_gamma   90.00
#
_symmetry.space_group_name_H-M   'P 1'
#
loop_
_entity.id
_entity.type
_entity.pdbx_description
1 polymer ?
#
loop_
_entity_poly.entity_id
_entity_poly.type
_entity_poly.pdbx_seq_one_letter_code
_entity_poly.pdbx_strand_id
1 'polypeptide(L)'
;MFLFVELREEAAAAAINAIAPFLIGQPKLFAAQPTPDSQVPEYELKEFAQKIAAHIAPKGNQPARLKALQVVFTGHDTFLNQGGEPDSDLRNAVSALSRSLRVFTASSSPLDILCTRIKEYFLEGPYKGKYRGTYYRPTKLGEYVYQILQNKYHLMLY
;
A
#
# COMPACT_ATOMS: atom_id res chain seq x y z
N MET A 1 -22.30 1.50 -9.52
CA MET A 1 -22.25 2.36 -8.32
C MET A 1 -21.83 1.47 -7.17
N PHE A 2 -20.68 1.70 -6.56
CA PHE A 2 -20.20 0.90 -5.41
C PHE A 2 -20.35 1.75 -4.16
N LEU A 3 -21.11 1.25 -3.18
CA LEU A 3 -21.28 1.87 -1.87
C LEU A 3 -20.22 1.26 -0.94
N PHE A 4 -19.35 2.08 -0.36
CA PHE A 4 -18.42 1.65 0.68
C PHE A 4 -18.94 2.15 2.02
N VAL A 5 -19.26 1.23 2.93
CA VAL A 5 -19.75 1.54 4.27
C VAL A 5 -18.78 0.93 5.26
N GLU A 6 -18.28 1.75 6.18
CA GLU A 6 -17.40 1.32 7.25
C GLU A 6 -18.26 0.66 8.35
N LEU A 7 -18.04 -0.64 8.58
CA LEU A 7 -18.80 -1.40 9.57
C LEU A 7 -17.96 -1.59 10.82
N ARG A 8 -18.51 -1.20 11.97
CA ARG A 8 -17.98 -1.60 13.27
C ARG A 8 -18.10 -3.12 13.38
N GLU A 9 -17.13 -3.76 14.02
CA GLU A 9 -16.99 -5.23 14.09
C GLU A 9 -18.27 -5.92 14.60
N GLU A 10 -18.97 -5.28 15.54
CA GLU A 10 -20.22 -5.73 16.14
C GLU A 10 -21.45 -5.58 15.21
N ALA A 11 -21.35 -4.78 14.16
CA ALA A 11 -22.45 -4.45 13.24
C ALA A 11 -22.38 -5.23 11.90
N ALA A 12 -21.34 -6.02 11.68
CA ALA A 12 -21.14 -6.76 10.43
C ALA A 12 -22.32 -7.68 10.10
N ALA A 13 -22.81 -8.44 11.09
CA ALA A 13 -23.95 -9.33 10.91
C ALA A 13 -25.24 -8.58 10.53
N ALA A 14 -25.50 -7.43 11.17
CA ALA A 14 -26.67 -6.61 10.88
C ALA A 14 -26.63 -6.02 9.46
N ALA A 15 -25.46 -5.60 9.01
CA ALA A 15 -25.30 -5.04 7.67
C ALA A 15 -25.38 -6.08 6.56
N ILE A 16 -24.83 -7.29 6.79
CA ILE A 16 -25.00 -8.42 5.87
C ILE A 16 -26.48 -8.75 5.71
N ASN A 17 -27.24 -8.80 6.81
CA ASN A 17 -28.68 -9.03 6.76
C ASN A 17 -29.43 -7.92 6.03
N ALA A 18 -29.01 -6.65 6.19
CA ALA A 18 -29.64 -5.52 5.52
C ALA A 18 -29.45 -5.53 4.00
N ILE A 19 -28.30 -6.03 3.51
CA ILE A 19 -27.98 -6.05 2.07
C ILE A 19 -28.35 -7.39 1.40
N ALA A 20 -28.53 -8.46 2.16
CA ALA A 20 -28.86 -9.80 1.66
C ALA A 20 -30.03 -9.85 0.64
N PRO A 21 -31.14 -9.10 0.81
CA PRO A 21 -32.25 -9.11 -0.15
C PRO A 21 -31.88 -8.57 -1.55
N PHE A 22 -30.78 -7.82 -1.66
CA PHE A 22 -30.34 -7.16 -2.88
C PHE A 22 -29.18 -7.88 -3.57
N LEU A 23 -28.72 -9.01 -3.02
CA LEU A 23 -27.61 -9.78 -3.56
C LEU A 23 -28.11 -11.02 -4.31
N ILE A 24 -27.56 -11.26 -5.50
CA ILE A 24 -27.77 -12.50 -6.24
C ILE A 24 -26.78 -13.53 -5.66
N GLY A 25 -27.24 -14.31 -4.67
CA GLY A 25 -26.47 -15.37 -4.01
C GLY A 25 -26.04 -15.04 -2.59
N GLN A 26 -25.45 -16.02 -1.90
CA GLN A 26 -24.99 -15.84 -0.52
C GLN A 26 -23.74 -14.93 -0.48
N PRO A 27 -23.72 -13.89 0.38
CA PRO A 27 -22.55 -13.03 0.53
C PRO A 27 -21.37 -13.85 1.07
N LYS A 28 -20.25 -13.83 0.35
CA LYS A 28 -18.99 -14.37 0.86
C LYS A 28 -18.31 -13.33 1.73
N LEU A 29 -18.23 -13.61 3.02
CA LEU A 29 -17.38 -12.85 3.92
C LEU A 29 -15.94 -13.24 3.66
N PHE A 30 -15.17 -12.29 3.13
CA PHE A 30 -13.73 -12.38 3.21
C PHE A 30 -13.35 -11.91 4.61
N ALA A 31 -12.73 -12.79 5.39
CA ALA A 31 -12.02 -12.32 6.58
C ALA A 31 -11.08 -11.21 6.12
N ALA A 32 -11.10 -10.06 6.82
CA ALA A 32 -10.03 -9.09 6.66
C ALA A 32 -8.74 -9.89 6.81
N GLN A 33 -7.90 -9.95 5.77
CA GLN A 33 -6.59 -10.56 5.94
C GLN A 33 -5.96 -9.83 7.11
N PRO A 34 -5.53 -10.53 8.18
CA PRO A 34 -4.91 -9.87 9.30
C PRO A 34 -3.79 -9.03 8.71
N THR A 35 -3.90 -7.70 8.84
CA THR A 35 -2.72 -6.86 8.74
C THR A 35 -1.75 -7.43 9.76
N PRO A 36 -0.52 -7.79 9.39
CA PRO A 36 0.43 -8.50 10.26
C PRO A 36 0.79 -7.76 11.57
N ASP A 37 0.15 -6.63 11.87
CA ASP A 37 0.52 -5.65 12.88
C ASP A 37 -0.05 -5.93 14.29
N SER A 38 -0.99 -6.87 14.49
CA SER A 38 -1.66 -7.04 15.81
C SER A 38 -1.31 -8.29 16.62
N GLN A 39 -0.60 -9.28 16.08
CA GLN A 39 -0.29 -10.53 16.81
C GLN A 39 1.17 -10.97 16.75
N VAL A 40 2.02 -10.28 15.99
CA VAL A 40 3.43 -10.65 15.85
C VAL A 40 4.27 -9.87 16.87
N PRO A 41 5.07 -10.53 17.72
CA PRO A 41 6.00 -9.86 18.62
C PRO A 41 6.91 -8.89 17.86
N GLU A 42 7.20 -7.73 18.45
CA GLU A 42 7.94 -6.66 17.78
C GLU A 42 9.34 -7.10 17.28
N TYR A 43 9.99 -8.03 17.98
CA TYR A 43 11.28 -8.57 17.57
C TYR A 43 11.20 -9.35 16.25
N GLU A 44 10.15 -10.16 16.05
CA GLU A 44 9.92 -10.89 14.80
C GLU A 44 9.59 -9.93 13.66
N LEU A 45 8.85 -8.86 13.94
CA LEU A 45 8.56 -7.81 12.97
C LEU A 45 9.85 -7.12 12.49
N LYS A 46 10.78 -6.83 13.40
CA LYS A 46 12.08 -6.21 13.08
C LYS A 46 13.00 -7.14 12.30
N GLU A 47 13.07 -8.42 12.66
CA GLU A 47 13.84 -9.41 11.88
C GLU A 47 13.27 -9.59 10.47
N PHE A 48 11.94 -9.61 10.35
CA PHE A 48 11.28 -9.69 9.06
C PHE A 48 11.53 -8.43 8.22
N ALA A 49 11.48 -7.24 8.85
CA ALA A 49 11.84 -5.97 8.22
C ALA A 49 13.29 -5.98 7.69
N GLN A 50 14.24 -6.55 8.44
CA GLN A 50 15.63 -6.68 7.97
C GLN A 50 15.75 -7.56 6.72
N LYS A 51 15.06 -8.70 6.69
CA LYS A 51 15.04 -9.59 5.51
C LYS A 51 14.46 -8.89 4.29
N ILE A 52 13.34 -8.18 4.47
CA ILE A 52 12.71 -7.42 3.39
C ILE A 52 13.62 -6.28 2.92
N ALA A 53 14.15 -5.47 3.84
CA ALA A 53 15.01 -4.33 3.52
C ALA A 53 16.27 -4.78 2.74
N ALA A 54 16.92 -5.87 3.15
CA ALA A 54 18.06 -6.42 2.43
C ALA A 54 17.69 -6.88 1.01
N HIS A 55 16.49 -7.46 0.83
CA HIS A 55 16.01 -7.91 -0.47
C HIS A 55 15.63 -6.75 -1.40
N ILE A 56 14.99 -5.71 -0.86
CA ILE A 56 14.51 -4.56 -1.63
C ILE A 56 15.50 -3.41 -1.74
N ALA A 57 16.64 -3.49 -1.05
CA ALA A 57 17.67 -2.45 -1.03
C ALA A 57 17.96 -1.87 -2.44
N PRO A 58 18.16 -0.54 -2.54
CA PRO A 58 18.61 0.09 -3.77
C PRO A 58 19.90 -0.57 -4.27
N LYS A 59 19.98 -0.76 -5.58
CA LYS A 59 21.20 -1.22 -6.25
C LYS A 59 21.68 -0.10 -7.16
N GLY A 60 22.99 0.17 -7.21
CA GLY A 60 23.54 1.28 -7.99
C GLY A 60 23.20 1.23 -9.49
N ASN A 61 22.93 0.03 -10.02
CA ASN A 61 22.50 -0.19 -11.40
C ASN A 61 20.97 -0.16 -11.61
N GLN A 62 20.18 0.18 -10.57
CA GLN A 62 18.72 0.19 -10.61
C GLN A 62 18.15 1.49 -10.03
N PRO A 63 18.39 2.66 -10.66
CA PRO A 63 17.90 3.95 -10.17
C PRO A 63 16.36 4.02 -10.07
N ALA A 64 15.65 3.30 -10.96
CA ALA A 64 14.19 3.20 -10.90
C ALA A 64 13.70 2.53 -9.60
N ARG A 65 14.46 1.57 -9.04
CA ARG A 65 14.12 0.92 -7.76
C ARG A 65 14.18 1.92 -6.61
N LEU A 66 15.21 2.77 -6.61
CA LEU A 66 15.34 3.84 -5.63
C LEU A 66 14.10 4.74 -5.69
N LYS A 67 13.79 5.31 -6.86
CA LYS A 67 12.63 6.20 -7.06
C LYS A 67 11.32 5.56 -6.61
N ALA A 68 11.11 4.28 -6.89
CA ALA A 68 9.93 3.55 -6.42
C ALA A 68 9.86 3.41 -4.89
N LEU A 69 10.98 3.12 -4.22
CA LEU A 69 11.04 3.08 -2.75
C LEU A 69 10.76 4.46 -2.16
N GLN A 70 11.30 5.53 -2.75
CA GLN A 70 11.01 6.89 -2.28
C GLN A 70 9.51 7.15 -2.33
N VAL A 71 8.88 6.91 -3.48
CA VAL A 71 7.44 7.13 -3.67
C VAL A 71 6.57 6.31 -2.71
N VAL A 72 6.94 5.04 -2.47
CA VAL A 72 6.17 4.14 -1.59
C VAL A 72 6.25 4.57 -0.13
N PHE A 73 7.37 5.14 0.32
CA PHE A 73 7.57 5.46 1.73
C PHE A 73 7.41 6.92 2.11
N THR A 74 7.60 7.87 1.20
CA THR A 74 7.42 9.31 1.49
C THR A 74 6.04 9.84 1.11
N GLY A 75 5.27 9.06 0.33
CA GLY A 75 3.97 9.48 -0.18
C GLY A 75 4.12 10.53 -1.27
N HIS A 76 3.59 10.25 -2.46
CA HIS A 76 3.72 11.17 -3.60
C HIS A 76 2.34 11.48 -4.20
N ASP A 77 2.10 12.76 -4.49
CA ASP A 77 0.98 13.20 -5.33
C ASP A 77 1.32 12.80 -6.78
N THR A 78 0.63 11.79 -7.34
CA THR A 78 0.88 11.37 -8.71
C THR A 78 0.24 12.29 -9.74
N PHE A 79 -0.74 13.12 -9.41
CA PHE A 79 -1.40 13.98 -10.40
C PHE A 79 -0.69 15.32 -10.57
N LEU A 80 -0.40 16.03 -9.48
CA LEU A 80 0.24 17.35 -9.56
C LEU A 80 1.71 17.25 -10.01
N ASN A 81 2.45 16.25 -9.52
CA ASN A 81 3.86 16.09 -9.87
C ASN A 81 4.09 15.50 -11.26
N GLN A 82 3.05 14.96 -11.91
CA GLN A 82 3.14 14.44 -13.28
C GLN A 82 2.45 15.37 -14.30
N GLY A 83 2.05 16.58 -13.89
CA GLY A 83 1.39 17.53 -14.78
C GLY A 83 0.08 17.02 -15.37
N GLY A 84 -0.57 16.03 -14.73
CA GLY A 84 -1.76 15.35 -15.23
C GLY A 84 -1.50 14.15 -16.16
N GLU A 85 -0.25 13.83 -16.51
CA GLU A 85 0.10 12.70 -17.38
C GLU A 85 0.61 11.49 -16.58
N PRO A 86 0.33 10.24 -16.96
CA PRO A 86 0.82 9.08 -16.23
C PRO A 86 2.34 8.84 -16.41
N ASP A 87 3.12 8.81 -15.31
CA ASP A 87 4.54 8.38 -15.31
C ASP A 87 4.63 6.84 -15.45
N SER A 88 4.83 6.36 -16.68
CA SER A 88 4.94 4.94 -17.00
C SER A 88 6.13 4.27 -16.31
N ASP A 89 7.25 4.97 -16.17
CA ASP A 89 8.48 4.42 -15.61
C ASP A 89 8.34 4.21 -14.11
N LEU A 90 7.76 5.19 -13.42
CA LEU A 90 7.44 5.05 -12.00
C LEU A 90 6.43 3.92 -11.76
N ARG A 91 5.37 3.84 -12.58
CA ARG A 91 4.40 2.75 -12.47
C ARG A 91 5.06 1.37 -12.65
N ASN A 92 5.94 1.25 -13.64
CA ASN A 92 6.69 0.02 -13.89
C ASN A 92 7.63 -0.32 -12.74
N ALA A 93 8.31 0.68 -12.19
CA ALA A 93 9.22 0.51 -11.06
C ALA A 93 8.49 0.07 -9.78
N VAL A 94 7.34 0.67 -9.46
CA VAL A 94 6.49 0.25 -8.34
C VAL A 94 5.95 -1.17 -8.56
N SER A 95 5.58 -1.50 -9.80
CA SER A 95 5.15 -2.87 -10.16
C SER A 95 6.28 -3.89 -10.00
N ALA A 96 7.51 -3.54 -10.38
CA ALA A 96 8.69 -4.38 -10.19
C ALA A 96 9.01 -4.57 -8.71
N LEU A 97 8.92 -3.51 -7.91
CA LEU A 97 9.05 -3.58 -6.45
C LEU A 97 8.01 -4.54 -5.85
N SER A 98 6.74 -4.38 -6.23
CA SER A 98 5.66 -5.26 -5.79
C SER A 98 5.93 -6.73 -6.17
N ARG A 99 6.40 -7.00 -7.39
CA ARG A 99 6.77 -8.38 -7.79
C ARG A 99 7.91 -8.95 -6.94
N SER A 100 8.90 -8.13 -6.58
CA SER A 100 10.02 -8.60 -5.74
C SER A 100 9.57 -9.01 -4.33
N LEU A 101 8.47 -8.45 -3.83
CA LEU A 101 7.94 -8.77 -2.51
C LEU A 101 7.13 -10.09 -2.45
N ARG A 102 6.84 -10.74 -3.58
CA ARG A 102 6.08 -12.00 -3.62
C ARG A 102 6.72 -13.13 -2.82
N VAL A 103 8.04 -13.09 -2.63
CA VAL A 103 8.75 -14.09 -1.81
C VAL A 103 8.38 -14.00 -0.32
N PHE A 104 7.83 -12.87 0.12
CA PHE A 104 7.45 -12.61 1.50
C PHE A 104 5.94 -12.69 1.75
N THR A 105 5.12 -12.82 0.70
CA THR A 105 3.66 -12.84 0.83
C THR A 105 2.99 -13.47 -0.38
N ALA A 106 1.95 -14.27 -0.10
CA ALA A 106 1.05 -14.82 -1.11
C ALA A 106 -0.07 -13.85 -1.51
N SER A 107 -0.08 -12.63 -0.98
CA SER A 107 -1.09 -11.62 -1.30
C SER A 107 -1.12 -11.32 -2.80
N SER A 108 -2.34 -11.09 -3.31
CA SER A 108 -2.56 -10.61 -4.69
C SER A 108 -1.89 -9.26 -4.93
N SER A 109 -1.66 -8.48 -3.86
CA SER A 109 -0.94 -7.22 -3.85
C SER A 109 0.20 -7.26 -2.83
N PRO A 110 1.38 -7.79 -3.20
CA PRO A 110 2.50 -7.96 -2.27
C PRO A 110 3.02 -6.66 -1.66
N LEU A 111 2.78 -5.53 -2.31
CA LEU A 111 3.17 -4.22 -1.81
C LEU A 111 2.41 -3.83 -0.53
N ASP A 112 1.23 -4.42 -0.31
CA ASP A 112 0.36 -4.09 0.81
C ASP A 112 0.93 -4.52 2.17
N ILE A 113 1.96 -5.39 2.19
CA ILE A 113 2.69 -5.70 3.42
C ILE A 113 3.50 -4.50 3.94
N LEU A 114 3.87 -3.57 3.06
CA LEU A 114 4.67 -2.40 3.38
C LEU A 114 3.86 -1.12 3.47
N CYS A 115 2.75 -1.00 2.74
CA CYS A 115 1.96 0.22 2.72
C CYS A 115 0.51 -0.02 2.34
N THR A 116 -0.39 0.76 2.92
CA THR A 116 -1.77 0.89 2.45
C THR A 116 -1.84 1.93 1.33
N ARG A 117 -2.49 1.58 0.22
CA ARG A 117 -2.72 2.47 -0.93
C ARG A 117 -4.01 3.26 -0.73
N ILE A 118 -3.89 4.57 -0.59
CA ILE A 118 -5.02 5.48 -0.41
C ILE A 118 -5.19 6.27 -1.70
N LYS A 119 -6.29 6.02 -2.40
CA LYS A 119 -6.63 6.80 -3.61
C LYS A 119 -7.24 8.12 -3.20
N GLU A 120 -6.59 9.21 -3.56
CA GLU A 120 -7.10 10.55 -3.39
C GLU A 120 -7.82 11.03 -4.65
N TYR A 121 -8.86 11.81 -4.43
CA TYR A 121 -9.66 12.47 -5.46
C TYR A 121 -9.82 13.94 -5.10
N PHE A 122 -9.97 14.80 -6.09
CA PHE A 122 -10.31 16.19 -5.85
C PHE A 122 -11.70 16.27 -5.21
N LEU A 123 -11.76 16.85 -4.01
CA LEU A 123 -13.01 16.98 -3.26
C LEU A 123 -13.83 18.17 -3.74
N GLU A 124 -13.18 19.23 -4.20
CA GLU A 124 -13.82 20.48 -4.64
C GLU A 124 -13.13 21.08 -5.89
N GLY A 125 -13.79 22.06 -6.51
CA GLY A 125 -13.26 22.79 -7.67
C GLY A 125 -13.52 22.11 -9.03
N PRO A 126 -12.93 22.62 -10.12
CA PRO A 126 -13.23 22.22 -11.50
C PRO A 126 -12.83 20.77 -11.83
N TYR A 127 -12.03 20.13 -10.97
CA TYR A 127 -11.60 18.74 -11.10
C TYR A 127 -12.31 17.81 -10.12
N LYS A 128 -13.37 18.24 -9.42
CA LYS A 128 -14.11 17.44 -8.44
C LYS A 128 -14.43 16.03 -8.95
N GLY A 129 -14.11 15.03 -8.13
CA GLY A 129 -14.29 13.61 -8.45
C GLY A 129 -13.22 13.02 -9.37
N LYS A 130 -12.31 13.82 -9.94
CA LYS A 130 -11.16 13.28 -10.69
C LYS A 130 -10.10 12.73 -9.74
N TYR A 131 -9.43 11.69 -10.20
CA TYR A 131 -8.35 11.03 -9.49
C TYR A 131 -7.16 12.00 -9.33
N ARG A 132 -6.77 12.23 -8.08
CA ARG A 132 -5.63 13.07 -7.70
C ARG A 132 -4.37 12.24 -7.45
N GLY A 133 -4.51 10.98 -7.08
CA GLY A 133 -3.34 10.12 -6.97
C GLY A 133 -3.50 9.01 -5.98
N THR A 134 -2.40 8.28 -5.77
CA THR A 134 -2.32 7.26 -4.74
C THR A 134 -1.27 7.69 -3.73
N TYR A 135 -1.73 8.00 -2.54
CA TYR A 135 -0.87 8.14 -1.37
C TYR A 135 -0.56 6.76 -0.80
N TYR A 136 0.69 6.52 -0.44
CA TYR A 136 1.11 5.28 0.20
C TYR A 136 1.34 5.58 1.68
N ARG A 137 0.53 4.99 2.54
CA ARG A 137 0.71 5.06 3.99
C ARG A 137 1.49 3.82 4.44
N PRO A 138 2.72 3.95 4.98
CA PRO A 138 3.45 2.80 5.49
C PRO A 138 2.66 2.02 6.55
N THR A 139 2.77 0.70 6.54
CA THR A 139 2.36 -0.17 7.66
C THR A 139 3.43 -0.13 8.75
N LYS A 140 3.18 -0.72 9.92
CA LYS A 140 4.22 -0.80 10.98
C LYS A 140 5.47 -1.55 10.50
N LEU A 141 5.28 -2.63 9.73
CA LEU A 141 6.37 -3.32 9.04
C LEU A 141 7.07 -2.41 8.03
N GLY A 142 6.30 -1.66 7.23
CA GLY A 142 6.81 -0.68 6.28
C GLY A 142 7.67 0.39 6.93
N GLU A 143 7.27 0.90 8.09
CA GLU A 143 8.04 1.89 8.86
C GLU A 143 9.40 1.35 9.30
N TYR A 144 9.47 0.11 9.80
CA TYR A 144 10.78 -0.49 10.13
C TYR A 144 11.64 -0.73 8.90
N VAL A 145 11.05 -1.19 7.79
CA VAL A 145 11.78 -1.36 6.53
C VAL A 145 12.33 -0.01 6.06
N TYR A 146 11.52 1.05 6.12
CA TYR A 146 11.92 2.42 5.80
C TYR A 146 13.09 2.89 6.67
N GLN A 147 13.00 2.75 7.99
CA GLN A 147 14.06 3.14 8.92
C GLN A 147 15.37 2.41 8.64
N ILE A 148 15.32 1.10 8.37
CA ILE A 148 16.51 0.31 8.00
C ILE A 148 17.10 0.82 6.68
N LEU A 149 16.25 1.10 5.69
CA LEU A 149 16.68 1.59 4.39
C LEU A 149 17.33 2.98 4.49
N GLN A 150 16.75 3.88 5.27
CA GLN A 150 17.26 5.23 5.52
C GLN A 150 18.62 5.18 6.22
N ASN A 151 18.74 4.39 7.29
CA ASN A 151 19.96 4.33 8.11
C ASN A 151 21.11 3.60 7.42
N LYS A 152 20.82 2.50 6.70
CA LYS A 152 21.86 1.61 6.15
C LYS A 152 22.24 1.91 4.72
N TYR A 153 21.33 2.51 3.93
CA TYR A 153 21.55 2.73 2.51
C TYR A 153 21.52 4.21 2.12
N HIS A 154 21.56 5.11 3.13
CA HIS A 154 21.53 6.56 2.96
C HIS A 154 20.47 7.01 1.95
N LEU A 155 19.29 6.41 2.04
CA LEU A 155 18.15 6.80 1.24
C LEU A 155 17.79 8.25 1.66
N MET A 156 18.32 9.20 0.90
CA MET A 156 18.02 10.63 0.99
C MET A 156 16.58 10.81 0.54
N LEU A 157 15.67 10.70 1.49
CA LEU A 157 14.24 10.89 1.34
C LEU A 157 13.94 12.25 1.95
N TYR A 158 14.14 13.29 1.12
CA TYR A 158 13.80 14.67 1.46
C TYR A 158 12.30 14.91 1.23
#